data_AF-A0AAW2BBD8-F1
#
_entry.id   AF-A0AAW2BBD8-F1
#
_cell.length_a   1.000
_cell.length_b   1.000
_cell.length_c   1.000
_cell.angle_alpha   90.00
_cell.angle_beta   90.00
_cell.angle_gamma   90.00
#
_symmetry.space_group_name_H-M   'P 1'
#
loop_
_entity.id
_entity.type
_entity.pdbx_description
1 polymer ?
#
loop_
_entity_poly.entity_id
_entity_poly.type
_entity_poly.pdbx_seq_one_letter_code
_entity_poly.pdbx_strand_id
1 'polypeptide(L)'
;MVLFTLEKSPSISFGKSLSNQQKEQLASKGAQANAINVVLTSDDLVVEGFCMSKCGTHGSLTGASVQGKSNKYTYIWVGNSETPCPGQCAWPFYQPIYGPQSPPLVAPNNDVGLDGMVMNRASLLAGTTTNPFGNGYFQGPKDAPLEAASACPGVCGKGAYPVYAGDLLVDPATSAI
;
A
#
# COMPACT_ATOMS: atom_id res chain seq x y z
N MET A 1 15.04 -3.10 -14.86
CA MET A 1 14.54 -4.34 -14.23
C MET A 1 14.12 -3.97 -12.81
N VAL A 2 12.83 -3.96 -12.50
CA VAL A 2 12.34 -3.76 -11.13
C VAL A 2 12.45 -5.11 -10.44
N LEU A 3 13.40 -5.25 -9.51
CA LEU A 3 13.56 -6.49 -8.76
C LEU A 3 12.67 -6.43 -7.52
N PHE A 4 11.57 -7.18 -7.51
CA PHE A 4 10.77 -7.40 -6.31
C PHE A 4 11.41 -8.54 -5.52
N THR A 5 11.90 -8.25 -4.32
CA THR A 5 12.40 -9.28 -3.40
C THR A 5 11.37 -9.46 -2.29
N LEU A 6 10.76 -10.64 -2.20
CA LEU A 6 9.85 -11.00 -1.11
C LEU A 6 10.60 -11.94 -0.17
N GLU A 7 11.08 -11.40 0.95
CA GLU A 7 11.72 -12.20 2.00
C GLU A 7 10.82 -12.25 3.24
N LYS A 8 10.41 -13.46 3.64
CA LYS A 8 9.81 -13.68 4.95
C LYS A 8 10.91 -13.53 6.00
N SER A 9 10.97 -12.38 6.67
CA SER A 9 11.92 -12.22 7.77
C SER A 9 11.51 -13.10 8.96
N PRO A 10 12.37 -14.04 9.42
CA PRO A 10 12.10 -14.78 10.64
C PRO A 10 12.10 -13.81 11.83
N SER A 11 11.17 -14.05 12.76
CA SER A 11 10.97 -13.40 14.07
C SER A 11 11.92 -12.25 14.35
N ILE A 12 11.55 -11.07 13.87
CA ILE A 12 12.28 -9.86 14.19
C ILE A 12 11.91 -9.48 15.62
N SER A 13 12.93 -9.25 16.45
CA SER A 13 12.83 -8.97 17.89
C SER A 13 12.11 -7.64 18.24
N PHE A 14 11.29 -7.09 17.35
CA PHE A 14 10.61 -5.80 17.54
C PHE A 14 9.26 -5.91 18.28
N GLY A 15 8.86 -7.11 18.68
CA GLY A 15 7.54 -7.32 19.28
C GLY A 15 6.42 -7.11 18.25
N LYS A 16 5.21 -6.80 18.72
CA LYS A 16 4.03 -6.58 17.85
C LYS A 16 3.87 -5.13 17.36
N SER A 17 4.84 -4.27 17.61
CA SER A 17 4.77 -2.85 17.26
C SER A 17 5.98 -2.43 16.42
N LEU A 18 5.74 -1.74 15.31
CA LEU A 18 6.78 -1.24 14.41
C LEU A 18 6.72 0.28 14.27
N SER A 19 7.85 0.93 14.55
CA SER A 19 8.07 2.34 14.24
C SER A 19 8.38 2.54 12.75
N ASN A 20 8.31 3.80 12.28
CA ASN A 20 8.73 4.13 10.92
C ASN A 20 10.21 3.78 10.65
N GLN A 21 11.10 3.96 11.63
CA GLN A 21 12.51 3.58 11.50
C GLN A 21 12.69 2.06 11.35
N GLN A 22 11.96 1.27 12.14
CA GLN A 22 12.03 -0.19 12.04
C GLN A 22 11.52 -0.66 10.68
N LYS A 23 10.45 -0.06 10.13
CA LYS A 23 10.01 -0.33 8.75
C LYS A 23 11.08 -0.08 7.70
N GLU A 24 11.80 1.04 7.81
CA GLU A 24 12.90 1.36 6.90
C GLU A 24 14.06 0.36 7.03
N GLN A 25 14.34 -0.12 8.25
CA GLN A 25 15.30 -1.20 8.49
C GLN A 25 14.85 -2.54 7.87
N LEU A 26 13.55 -2.81 7.78
CA LEU A 26 13.04 -3.98 7.04
C LEU A 26 13.27 -3.81 5.54
N ALA A 27 12.94 -2.64 5.01
CA ALA A 27 13.14 -2.33 3.61
C ALA A 27 14.63 -2.38 3.21
N SER A 28 15.55 -2.05 4.14
CA SER A 28 16.99 -2.08 3.89
C SER A 28 17.61 -3.48 3.81
N LYS A 29 16.85 -4.53 4.14
CA LYS A 29 17.31 -5.92 3.94
C LYS A 29 17.25 -6.36 2.47
N GLY A 30 16.41 -5.69 1.66
CA GLY A 30 16.32 -5.94 0.24
C GLY A 30 17.47 -5.31 -0.56
N ALA A 31 17.33 -5.28 -1.88
CA ALA A 31 18.35 -4.72 -2.76
C ALA A 31 18.55 -3.22 -2.49
N GLN A 32 19.81 -2.81 -2.38
CA GLN A 32 20.20 -1.44 -1.98
C GLN A 32 20.48 -0.50 -3.17
N ALA A 33 20.24 -0.94 -4.39
CA ALA A 33 20.48 -0.15 -5.59
C ALA A 33 19.43 -0.43 -6.67
N ASN A 34 18.85 0.63 -7.24
CA ASN A 34 17.89 0.56 -8.36
C ASN A 34 16.73 -0.43 -8.12
N ALA A 35 16.24 -0.48 -6.88
CA ALA A 35 15.24 -1.45 -6.43
C ALA A 35 14.03 -0.77 -5.77
N ILE A 36 12.92 -1.50 -5.75
CA ILE A 36 11.72 -1.20 -4.97
C ILE A 36 11.53 -2.34 -3.97
N ASN A 37 11.89 -2.11 -2.70
CA ASN A 37 11.72 -3.11 -1.66
C ASN A 37 10.31 -3.03 -1.07
N VAL A 38 9.56 -4.13 -1.08
CA VAL A 38 8.18 -4.16 -0.60
C VAL A 38 8.14 -4.87 0.75
N VAL A 39 7.66 -4.16 1.78
CA VAL A 39 7.46 -4.67 3.13
C VAL A 39 5.96 -4.84 3.36
N LEU A 40 5.54 -6.07 3.64
CA LEU A 40 4.16 -6.41 3.95
C LEU A 40 4.08 -6.82 5.42
N THR A 41 3.14 -6.26 6.18
CA THR A 41 2.94 -6.61 7.59
C THR A 41 1.62 -7.34 7.80
N SER A 42 1.61 -8.33 8.68
CA SER A 42 0.41 -9.05 9.11
C SER A 42 -0.57 -8.15 9.86
N ASP A 43 -1.79 -8.65 10.04
CA ASP A 43 -2.92 -7.96 10.68
C ASP A 43 -2.77 -7.83 12.20
N ASP A 44 -1.89 -8.63 12.80
CA ASP A 44 -1.59 -8.63 14.22
C ASP A 44 -0.45 -7.67 14.62
N LEU A 45 0.10 -6.91 13.67
CA LEU A 45 1.14 -5.90 13.90
C LEU A 45 0.56 -4.48 13.96
N VAL A 46 0.91 -3.77 15.02
CA VAL A 46 0.65 -2.33 15.16
C VAL A 46 1.78 -1.57 14.49
N VAL A 47 1.46 -0.74 13.51
CA VAL A 47 2.46 0.05 12.78
C VAL A 47 2.17 1.53 12.93
N GLU A 48 3.20 2.33 13.16
CA GLU A 48 3.07 3.76 13.40
C GLU A 48 2.32 4.49 12.26
N GLY A 49 1.17 5.07 12.62
CA GLY A 49 0.27 5.80 11.71
C GLY A 49 -0.58 4.92 10.80
N PHE A 50 -0.48 3.59 10.90
CA PHE A 50 -1.41 2.68 10.23
C PHE A 50 -2.83 2.90 10.74
N CYS A 51 -3.82 2.83 9.86
CA CYS A 51 -5.24 3.00 10.22
C CYS A 51 -5.62 4.37 10.81
N MET A 52 -4.72 5.36 10.75
CA MET A 52 -5.04 6.75 11.12
C MET A 52 -5.13 7.59 9.85
N SER A 53 -4.05 7.64 9.09
CA SER A 53 -3.95 8.46 7.88
C SER A 53 -3.54 7.69 6.64
N LYS A 54 -3.16 6.41 6.79
CA LYS A 54 -2.56 5.64 5.70
C LYS A 54 -2.75 4.14 5.86
N CYS A 55 -2.84 3.46 4.73
CA CYS A 55 -2.90 1.99 4.59
C CYS A 55 -1.55 1.41 4.14
N GLY A 56 -0.61 2.29 3.82
CA GLY A 56 0.75 2.00 3.42
C GLY A 56 1.52 3.29 3.16
N THR A 57 2.78 3.19 2.75
CA THR A 57 3.60 4.33 2.35
C THR A 57 4.61 3.89 1.31
N HIS A 58 5.10 4.82 0.51
CA HIS A 58 6.37 4.63 -0.18
C HIS A 58 7.37 5.71 0.22
N GLY A 59 8.64 5.44 -0.02
CA GLY A 59 9.73 6.34 0.33
C GLY A 59 11.04 5.93 -0.34
N SER A 60 12.10 6.67 -0.05
CA SER A 60 13.44 6.37 -0.58
C SER A 60 14.50 6.42 0.49
N LEU A 61 15.49 5.56 0.35
CA LEU A 61 16.61 5.42 1.26
C LEU A 61 17.92 5.45 0.48
N THR A 62 18.98 5.86 1.17
CA THR A 62 20.33 5.78 0.63
C THR A 62 20.87 4.39 0.87
N GLY A 63 21.28 3.72 -0.21
CA GLY A 63 21.87 2.38 -0.17
C GLY A 63 23.39 2.41 -0.02
N ALA A 64 24.00 1.23 -0.10
CA ALA A 64 25.45 1.08 -0.03
C ALA A 64 26.15 1.85 -1.16
N SER A 65 27.22 2.56 -0.80
CA SER A 65 28.08 3.23 -1.76
C SER A 65 28.91 2.18 -2.51
N VAL A 66 28.83 2.18 -3.83
CA VAL A 66 29.61 1.28 -4.69
C VAL A 66 30.52 2.15 -5.53
N GLN A 67 31.84 1.93 -5.45
CA GLN A 67 32.86 2.70 -6.18
C GLN A 67 32.76 4.22 -5.94
N GLY A 68 32.44 4.63 -4.71
CA GLY A 68 32.32 6.04 -4.33
C GLY A 68 31.03 6.73 -4.80
N LYS A 69 30.11 6.01 -5.46
CA LYS A 69 28.79 6.51 -5.83
C LYS A 69 27.73 6.02 -4.83
N SER A 70 27.04 6.97 -4.23
CA SER A 70 25.90 6.71 -3.36
C SER A 70 24.72 6.22 -4.19
N ASN A 71 24.26 4.99 -3.92
CA ASN A 71 23.07 4.45 -4.56
C ASN A 71 21.82 4.86 -3.79
N LYS A 72 20.69 4.93 -4.49
CA LYS A 72 19.38 5.07 -3.87
C LYS A 72 18.51 3.88 -4.25
N TYR A 73 17.60 3.55 -3.38
CA TYR A 73 16.52 2.62 -3.64
C TYR A 73 15.24 3.19 -3.03
N THR A 74 14.11 2.68 -3.50
CA THR A 74 12.81 3.02 -2.94
C THR A 74 12.24 1.83 -2.19
N TYR A 75 11.25 2.11 -1.37
CA TYR A 75 10.52 1.08 -0.66
C TYR A 75 9.03 1.39 -0.64
N ILE A 76 8.24 0.33 -0.50
CA ILE A 76 6.81 0.38 -0.25
C ILE A 76 6.57 -0.41 1.01
N TRP A 77 5.76 0.12 1.92
CA TRP A 77 5.17 -0.64 3.01
C TRP A 77 3.65 -0.67 2.88
N VAL A 78 3.03 -1.83 3.09
CA VAL A 78 1.58 -2.01 3.17
C VAL A 78 1.25 -2.87 4.38
N GLY A 79 0.26 -2.44 5.17
CA GLY A 79 -0.25 -3.22 6.30
C GLY A 79 -1.52 -3.99 5.95
N ASN A 80 -1.68 -5.19 6.53
CA ASN A 80 -2.94 -5.90 6.50
C ASN A 80 -3.95 -5.21 7.44
N SER A 81 -5.04 -4.69 6.89
CA SER A 81 -6.05 -3.95 7.64
C SER A 81 -7.19 -4.80 8.17
N GLU A 82 -7.20 -6.11 7.92
CA GLU A 82 -8.31 -7.03 8.26
C GLU A 82 -8.82 -6.86 9.69
N THR A 83 -7.91 -6.91 10.66
CA THR A 83 -8.23 -6.73 12.08
C THR A 83 -8.30 -5.25 12.51
N PRO A 84 -7.34 -4.36 12.16
CA PRO A 84 -7.28 -3.04 12.78
C PRO A 84 -8.18 -1.96 12.15
N CYS A 85 -8.46 -2.00 10.83
CA CYS A 85 -9.26 -0.95 10.17
C CYS A 85 -9.74 -1.31 8.75
N PRO A 86 -10.45 -2.43 8.54
CA PRO A 86 -10.80 -2.87 7.19
C PRO A 86 -11.66 -1.83 6.45
N GLY A 87 -12.53 -1.10 7.16
CA GLY A 87 -13.36 -0.02 6.58
C GLY A 87 -12.60 1.22 6.11
N GLN A 88 -11.32 1.37 6.44
CA GLN A 88 -10.49 2.47 5.91
C GLN A 88 -9.63 2.02 4.72
N CYS A 89 -9.15 0.79 4.76
CA CYS A 89 -8.06 0.34 3.88
C CYS A 89 -8.46 -0.76 2.90
N ALA A 90 -9.65 -1.35 3.05
CA ALA A 90 -10.13 -2.42 2.19
C ALA A 90 -11.42 -2.07 1.44
N TRP A 91 -11.89 -0.83 1.43
CA TRP A 91 -12.98 -0.41 0.52
C TRP A 91 -12.51 -0.63 -0.95
N PRO A 92 -13.23 -1.39 -1.80
CA PRO A 92 -14.66 -1.69 -1.71
C PRO A 92 -15.09 -3.04 -1.11
N PHE A 93 -14.17 -3.81 -0.54
CA PHE A 93 -14.42 -5.14 0.03
C PHE A 93 -14.88 -5.14 1.49
N TYR A 94 -14.90 -3.97 2.13
CA TYR A 94 -15.42 -3.80 3.49
C TYR A 94 -16.17 -2.48 3.63
N GLN A 95 -17.20 -2.43 4.47
CA GLN A 95 -18.01 -1.22 4.67
C GLN A 95 -17.17 0.00 5.07
N PRO A 96 -17.30 1.15 4.37
CA PRO A 96 -16.50 2.32 4.67
C PRO A 96 -16.88 2.94 6.02
N ILE A 97 -15.92 3.51 6.74
CA ILE A 97 -16.15 4.11 8.09
C ILE A 97 -17.07 5.33 8.03
N TYR A 98 -17.11 6.03 6.88
CA TYR A 98 -17.90 7.24 6.67
C TYR A 98 -18.63 7.21 5.33
N GLY A 99 -19.74 7.95 5.24
CA GLY A 99 -20.57 8.02 4.04
C GLY A 99 -21.65 6.94 3.99
N PRO A 100 -22.46 6.92 2.92
CA PRO A 100 -23.51 5.91 2.74
C PRO A 100 -22.98 4.46 2.82
N GLN A 101 -23.73 3.58 3.48
CA GLN A 101 -23.31 2.22 3.82
C GLN A 101 -23.83 1.20 2.78
N SER A 102 -23.40 1.34 1.52
CA SER A 102 -23.67 0.33 0.50
C SER A 102 -23.08 -1.03 0.93
N PRO A 103 -23.69 -2.16 0.55
CA PRO A 103 -23.08 -3.47 0.77
C PRO A 103 -21.68 -3.54 0.16
N PRO A 104 -20.69 -4.12 0.87
CA PRO A 104 -19.35 -4.29 0.32
C PRO A 104 -19.37 -5.27 -0.85
N LEU A 105 -18.41 -5.12 -1.75
CA LEU A 105 -18.17 -6.06 -2.84
C LEU A 105 -17.54 -7.34 -2.29
N VAL A 106 -17.74 -8.45 -2.98
CA VAL A 106 -17.09 -9.71 -2.62
C VAL A 106 -15.62 -9.63 -3.01
N ALA A 107 -14.76 -9.87 -2.03
CA ALA A 107 -13.31 -9.87 -2.17
C ALA A 107 -12.87 -11.02 -3.11
N PRO A 108 -12.10 -10.77 -4.19
CA PRO A 108 -11.70 -11.79 -5.17
C PRO A 108 -10.95 -12.99 -4.58
N ASN A 109 -10.16 -12.79 -3.53
CA ASN A 109 -9.46 -13.87 -2.83
C ASN A 109 -10.24 -14.42 -1.63
N ASN A 110 -11.49 -13.97 -1.44
CA ASN A 110 -12.30 -14.25 -0.24
C ASN A 110 -11.58 -13.84 1.06
N ASP A 111 -10.72 -12.84 0.97
CA ASP A 111 -9.92 -12.30 2.07
C ASP A 111 -9.83 -10.77 1.90
N VAL A 112 -10.62 -10.06 2.69
CA VAL A 112 -10.73 -8.60 2.67
C VAL A 112 -9.39 -7.93 2.98
N GLY A 113 -8.62 -8.49 3.91
CA GLY A 113 -7.33 -7.97 4.31
C GLY A 113 -6.32 -8.03 3.17
N LEU A 114 -6.19 -9.22 2.58
CA LEU A 114 -5.29 -9.47 1.46
C LEU A 114 -5.68 -8.65 0.23
N ASP A 115 -6.95 -8.60 -0.14
CA ASP A 115 -7.42 -7.83 -1.29
C ASP A 115 -7.23 -6.31 -1.07
N GLY A 116 -7.45 -5.83 0.16
CA GLY A 116 -7.07 -4.48 0.56
C GLY A 116 -5.56 -4.22 0.41
N MET A 117 -4.71 -5.16 0.84
CA MET A 117 -3.26 -5.03 0.67
C MET A 117 -2.84 -4.98 -0.80
N VAL A 118 -3.45 -5.80 -1.66
CA VAL A 118 -3.17 -5.82 -3.10
C VAL A 118 -3.51 -4.47 -3.74
N MET A 119 -4.68 -3.90 -3.44
CA MET A 119 -5.05 -2.57 -3.95
C MET A 119 -4.10 -1.47 -3.47
N ASN A 120 -3.80 -1.43 -2.17
CA ASN A 120 -2.91 -0.43 -1.59
C ASN A 120 -1.50 -0.55 -2.16
N ARG A 121 -1.00 -1.78 -2.35
CA ARG A 121 0.29 -2.03 -3.00
C ARG A 121 0.30 -1.53 -4.43
N ALA A 122 -0.76 -1.77 -5.21
CA ALA A 122 -0.85 -1.30 -6.59
C ALA A 122 -0.84 0.23 -6.67
N SER A 123 -1.63 0.90 -5.81
CA SER A 123 -1.66 2.37 -5.73
C SER A 123 -0.31 2.96 -5.35
N LEU A 124 0.34 2.40 -4.32
CA LEU A 124 1.66 2.86 -3.89
C LEU A 124 2.75 2.57 -4.92
N LEU A 125 2.67 1.45 -5.64
CA LEU A 125 3.62 1.13 -6.70
C LEU A 125 3.52 2.14 -7.86
N ALA A 126 2.31 2.58 -8.21
CA ALA A 126 2.12 3.65 -9.17
C ALA A 126 2.80 4.93 -8.67
N GLY A 127 2.54 5.34 -7.42
CA GLY A 127 3.20 6.49 -6.77
C GLY A 127 4.73 6.39 -6.74
N THR A 128 5.28 5.24 -6.35
CA THR A 128 6.73 5.00 -6.37
C THR A 128 7.32 5.06 -7.77
N THR A 129 6.58 4.61 -8.79
CA THR A 129 7.08 4.63 -10.17
C THR A 129 7.05 6.05 -10.76
N THR A 130 6.03 6.84 -10.45
CA THR A 130 5.87 8.20 -10.99
C THR A 130 6.56 9.27 -10.14
N ASN A 131 6.77 9.02 -8.85
CA ASN A 131 7.36 9.95 -7.87
C ASN A 131 8.34 9.26 -6.89
N PRO A 132 9.35 8.50 -7.37
CA PRO A 132 10.18 7.63 -6.52
C PRO A 132 10.94 8.35 -5.39
N PHE A 133 11.31 9.62 -5.59
CA PHE A 133 12.16 10.39 -4.66
C PHE A 133 11.48 11.66 -4.15
N GLY A 134 10.14 11.76 -4.30
CA GLY A 134 9.37 12.94 -3.87
C GLY A 134 9.67 14.20 -4.68
N ASN A 135 10.11 14.07 -5.92
CA ASN A 135 10.38 15.17 -6.85
C ASN A 135 10.03 14.81 -8.32
N GLY A 136 9.20 13.79 -8.51
CA GLY A 136 8.67 13.36 -9.79
C GLY A 136 7.28 13.94 -10.05
N TYR A 137 6.33 13.09 -10.44
CA TYR A 137 4.98 13.48 -10.83
C TYR A 137 3.99 13.40 -9.66
N PHE A 138 3.48 14.57 -9.26
CA PHE A 138 2.44 14.74 -8.24
C PHE A 138 1.76 16.11 -8.41
N GLN A 139 0.60 16.29 -7.78
CA GLN A 139 -0.13 17.57 -7.70
C GLN A 139 -0.17 18.09 -6.26
N GLY A 140 -0.04 19.40 -6.08
CA GLY A 140 -0.10 20.05 -4.77
C GLY A 140 1.26 20.22 -4.08
N PRO A 141 1.28 20.58 -2.78
CA PRO A 141 2.50 20.71 -2.00
C PRO A 141 3.22 19.35 -1.85
N LYS A 142 4.56 19.38 -1.83
CA LYS A 142 5.38 18.16 -1.67
C LYS A 142 5.10 17.39 -0.37
N ASP A 143 4.70 18.09 0.70
CA ASP A 143 4.40 17.47 2.00
C ASP A 143 2.98 16.88 2.07
N ALA A 144 2.14 17.14 1.06
CA ALA A 144 0.81 16.57 0.90
C ALA A 144 0.49 16.31 -0.59
N PRO A 145 1.26 15.42 -1.26
CA PRO A 145 1.17 15.25 -2.70
C PRO A 145 -0.03 14.36 -3.07
N LEU A 146 -0.78 14.78 -4.09
CA LEU A 146 -1.72 13.93 -4.79
C LEU A 146 -0.98 13.20 -5.91
N GLU A 147 -0.86 11.89 -5.82
CA GLU A 147 -0.09 11.05 -6.74
C GLU A 147 -1.01 10.24 -7.67
N ALA A 148 -0.42 9.60 -8.68
CA ALA A 148 -1.14 9.02 -9.82
C ALA A 148 -2.34 8.14 -9.45
N ALA A 149 -2.23 7.34 -8.39
CA ALA A 149 -3.27 6.40 -7.96
C ALA A 149 -3.99 6.82 -6.66
N SER A 150 -3.72 8.02 -6.13
CA SER A 150 -4.43 8.56 -4.96
C SER A 150 -5.43 9.66 -5.29
N ALA A 151 -5.49 10.11 -6.56
CA ALA A 151 -6.45 11.12 -7.02
C ALA A 151 -7.91 10.68 -6.93
N CYS A 152 -8.20 9.42 -7.28
CA CYS A 152 -9.56 8.89 -7.38
C CYS A 152 -9.69 7.56 -6.62
N PRO A 153 -9.57 7.56 -5.28
CA PRO A 153 -9.69 6.33 -4.50
C PRO A 153 -11.10 5.74 -4.65
N GLY A 154 -11.18 4.44 -4.92
CA GLY A 154 -12.46 3.72 -5.05
C GLY A 154 -13.22 3.96 -6.37
N VAL A 155 -12.64 4.68 -7.34
CA VAL A 155 -13.20 4.82 -8.69
C VAL A 155 -12.68 3.66 -9.55
N CYS A 156 -13.42 2.54 -9.56
CA CYS A 156 -12.99 1.29 -10.20
C CYS A 156 -13.65 1.06 -11.56
N GLY A 157 -14.88 1.55 -11.77
CA GLY A 157 -15.69 1.31 -12.98
C GLY A 157 -16.41 2.55 -13.48
N LYS A 158 -17.13 2.39 -14.61
CA LYS A 158 -17.92 3.47 -15.20
C LYS A 158 -19.03 3.90 -14.24
N GLY A 159 -19.32 5.20 -14.21
CA GLY A 159 -20.41 5.72 -13.38
C GLY A 159 -20.13 5.70 -11.88
N ALA A 160 -18.88 5.45 -11.45
CA ALA A 160 -18.52 5.52 -10.04
C ALA A 160 -18.86 6.89 -9.43
N TYR A 161 -19.35 6.86 -8.20
CA TYR A 161 -19.65 8.03 -7.37
C TYR A 161 -19.41 7.65 -5.90
N PRO A 162 -19.46 8.57 -4.94
CA PRO A 162 -19.23 8.21 -3.54
C PRO A 162 -20.10 7.00 -3.14
N VAL A 163 -19.47 5.96 -2.59
CA VAL A 163 -20.08 4.66 -2.16
C VAL A 163 -20.52 3.69 -3.26
N TYR A 164 -20.25 4.00 -4.52
CA TYR A 164 -20.43 3.11 -5.66
C TYR A 164 -19.14 3.04 -6.46
N ALA A 165 -18.49 1.87 -6.45
CA ALA A 165 -17.20 1.68 -7.10
C ALA A 165 -17.28 1.76 -8.64
N GLY A 166 -18.49 1.78 -9.21
CA GLY A 166 -18.77 1.83 -10.64
C GLY A 166 -19.35 0.52 -11.16
N ASP A 167 -19.64 0.49 -12.46
CA ASP A 167 -20.08 -0.70 -13.17
C ASP A 167 -18.88 -1.67 -13.28
N LEU A 168 -18.89 -2.73 -12.48
CA LEU A 168 -17.82 -3.73 -12.42
C LEU A 168 -18.25 -5.05 -13.05
N LEU A 169 -17.27 -5.76 -13.62
CA LEU A 169 -17.47 -7.14 -14.02
C LEU A 169 -17.49 -8.00 -12.77
N VAL A 170 -18.40 -8.97 -12.72
CA VAL A 170 -18.60 -9.84 -11.57
C VAL A 170 -18.59 -11.29 -12.05
N ASP A 171 -17.86 -12.15 -11.33
CA ASP A 171 -17.89 -13.59 -11.51
C ASP A 171 -19.27 -14.13 -11.09
N PRO A 172 -20.02 -14.80 -11.99
CA PRO A 172 -21.36 -15.28 -11.68
C PRO A 172 -21.41 -16.43 -10.66
N ALA A 173 -20.30 -17.15 -10.44
CA ALA A 173 -20.21 -18.27 -9.51
C ALA A 173 -19.87 -17.81 -8.09
N THR A 174 -18.99 -16.81 -7.93
CA THR A 174 -18.49 -16.34 -6.62
C THR A 174 -19.03 -14.97 -6.23
N SER A 175 -19.61 -14.22 -7.16
CA SER A 175 -19.98 -12.81 -7.02
C SER A 175 -18.80 -11.86 -6.76
N ALA A 176 -17.55 -12.33 -6.92
CA ALA A 176 -16.35 -11.50 -6.84
C ALA A 176 -16.16 -10.62 -8.08
N ILE A 177 -15.48 -9.48 -7.93
CA ILE A 177 -15.12 -8.58 -9.05
C ILE A 177 -13.78 -8.93 -9.72
#